data_AF-A0A2V8DH06-F1
#
_entry.id   AF-A0A2V8DH06-F1
#
_cell.length_a   1.000
_cell.length_b   1.000
_cell.length_c   1.000
_cell.angle_alpha   90.00
_cell.angle_beta   90.00
_cell.angle_gamma   90.00
#
_symmetry.space_group_name_H-M   'P 1'
#
loop_
_entity.id
_entity.type
_entity.pdbx_description
1 polymer ?
#
loop_
_entity_poly.entity_id
_entity_poly.type
_entity_poly.pdbx_seq_one_letter_code
_entity_poly.pdbx_strand_id
1 'polypeptide(L)'
;MPGAARATGVGIFVIAGLLLFAIGLFMIGDRRMAFATKFTLYTQFARITGLQPGAIVRVAGAKAGSVIQILPPGRPSQKFQVQLEIIEDLHQLVRTDSVATIETEGLVGGTFLAIAAGSDYAAVAPPGSTIRGKEPFALADLMQQMSETIRRVNAAIESIQHELETGLAAITQTVNNANSLIATVQGDIKIMTSAGARISVNAAEISEALRKGEGTLGKFLTDDTLYRRAISVAAQADEITSNAREVMEQAKKVLSDFQSKNGPVAGLTANLRQTMDDARSAMTSFADNMEALKHNFLFRGFFNERGYFNLAGVSPTQYRAGLLTRGNRRIVARVWLTSAVLFEPDPAHQGDERLADGGKTRLDSAIAPFLDRLVSGILVVEGYAQQGTRDEQYVKSRARASMIREYLIGKFQLDPTTTGIMAMGSEAAGSPEDRPWDGAALAAFLDRQVPGKR
;
A
#
# COMPACT_ATOMS: atom_id res chain seq x y z
N MET A 1 -4.15 0.28 107.79
CA MET A 1 -3.07 0.70 106.87
C MET A 1 -3.68 1.18 105.55
N PRO A 2 -3.81 2.50 105.32
CA PRO A 2 -4.51 3.06 104.14
C PRO A 2 -3.69 3.06 102.83
N GLY A 3 -2.41 2.66 102.85
CA GLY A 3 -1.55 2.64 101.66
C GLY A 3 -1.82 1.51 100.67
N ALA A 4 -2.23 0.34 101.15
CA ALA A 4 -2.45 -0.85 100.30
C ALA A 4 -3.63 -0.67 99.32
N ALA A 5 -4.72 -0.04 99.77
CA ALA A 5 -5.90 0.19 98.93
C ALA A 5 -5.62 1.17 97.76
N ARG A 6 -4.75 2.17 97.96
CA ARG A 6 -4.35 3.12 96.91
C ARG A 6 -3.47 2.46 95.85
N ALA A 7 -2.53 1.60 96.26
CA ALA A 7 -1.66 0.88 95.33
C ALA A 7 -2.46 -0.08 94.42
N THR A 8 -3.44 -0.81 94.99
CA THR A 8 -4.33 -1.69 94.22
C THR A 8 -5.19 -0.92 93.21
N GLY A 9 -5.71 0.25 93.60
CA GLY A 9 -6.49 1.11 92.69
C GLY A 9 -5.69 1.61 91.49
N VAL A 10 -4.43 2.03 91.71
CA VAL A 10 -3.53 2.44 90.62
C VAL A 10 -3.17 1.25 89.71
N GLY A 11 -2.91 0.08 90.28
CA GLY A 11 -2.64 -1.14 89.50
C GLY A 11 -3.80 -1.51 88.57
N ILE A 12 -5.04 -1.49 89.07
CA ILE A 12 -6.23 -1.76 88.26
C ILE A 12 -6.38 -0.72 87.15
N PHE A 13 -6.16 0.57 87.43
CA PHE A 13 -6.25 1.63 86.42
C PHE A 13 -5.22 1.45 85.30
N VAL A 14 -3.97 1.13 85.63
CA VAL A 14 -2.91 0.89 84.64
C VAL A 14 -3.22 -0.35 83.78
N ILE A 15 -3.69 -1.44 84.41
CA ILE A 15 -4.08 -2.65 83.68
C ILE A 15 -5.27 -2.37 82.77
N ALA A 16 -6.30 -1.68 83.25
CA ALA A 16 -7.47 -1.32 82.44
C ALA A 16 -7.08 -0.40 81.27
N GLY A 17 -6.18 0.55 81.49
CA GLY A 17 -5.63 1.43 80.46
C GLY A 17 -4.84 0.66 79.40
N LEU A 18 -3.96 -0.27 79.82
CA LEU A 18 -3.21 -1.15 78.90
C LEU A 18 -4.15 -2.05 78.10
N LEU A 19 -5.20 -2.58 78.72
CA LEU A 19 -6.17 -3.46 78.06
C LEU A 19 -6.99 -2.68 77.03
N LEU A 20 -7.46 -1.47 77.38
CA LEU A 20 -8.11 -0.57 76.42
C LEU A 20 -7.18 -0.15 75.28
N PHE A 21 -5.91 0.13 75.57
CA PHE A 21 -4.91 0.47 74.57
C PHE A 21 -4.65 -0.71 73.61
N ALA A 22 -4.53 -1.93 74.13
CA ALA A 22 -4.39 -3.15 73.34
C ALA A 22 -5.62 -3.40 72.45
N ILE A 23 -6.83 -3.20 72.98
CA ILE A 23 -8.07 -3.26 72.19
C ILE A 23 -8.08 -2.19 71.09
N GLY A 24 -7.65 -0.96 71.41
CA GLY A 24 -7.53 0.13 70.45
C GLY A 24 -6.57 -0.21 69.31
N LEU A 25 -5.38 -0.74 69.62
CA LEU A 25 -4.41 -1.21 68.63
C LEU A 25 -5.00 -2.31 67.74
N PHE A 26 -5.73 -3.26 68.35
CA PHE A 26 -6.38 -4.36 67.63
C PHE A 26 -7.58 -3.90 66.78
N MET A 27 -8.23 -2.79 67.12
CA MET A 27 -9.28 -2.18 66.29
C MET A 27 -8.71 -1.42 65.09
N ILE A 28 -7.52 -0.82 65.22
CA ILE A 28 -6.85 -0.11 64.12
C ILE A 28 -6.30 -1.11 63.08
N GLY A 29 -5.92 -2.31 63.51
CA GLY A 29 -5.49 -3.39 62.62
C GLY A 29 -6.58 -3.86 61.66
N ASP A 30 -6.25 -4.05 60.39
CA ASP A 30 -7.15 -4.56 59.34
C ASP A 30 -7.58 -6.02 59.64
N ARG A 31 -8.68 -6.16 60.41
CA ARG A 31 -9.15 -7.44 60.99
C ARG A 31 -9.38 -8.55 59.97
N ARG A 32 -9.61 -8.23 58.69
CA ARG A 32 -9.94 -9.22 57.65
C ARG A 32 -8.68 -9.87 57.05
N MET A 33 -7.57 -9.15 56.95
CA MET A 33 -6.35 -9.65 56.30
C MET A 33 -5.42 -10.43 57.26
N ALA A 34 -5.50 -10.18 58.57
CA ALA A 34 -4.65 -10.82 59.57
C ALA A 34 -5.03 -12.28 59.87
N PHE A 35 -6.31 -12.63 59.70
CA PHE A 35 -6.86 -13.95 60.05
C PHE A 35 -7.43 -14.73 58.85
N ALA A 36 -7.33 -14.18 57.63
CA ALA A 36 -7.74 -14.90 56.43
C ALA A 36 -6.80 -16.08 56.17
N THR A 37 -7.36 -17.17 55.64
CA THR A 37 -6.56 -18.25 55.05
C THR A 37 -5.90 -17.72 53.79
N LYS A 38 -4.60 -17.99 53.63
CA LYS A 38 -3.81 -17.48 52.52
C LYS A 38 -3.06 -18.60 51.84
N PHE A 39 -2.83 -18.42 50.55
CA PHE A 39 -2.01 -19.30 49.73
C PHE A 39 -0.86 -18.52 49.10
N THR A 40 0.20 -19.25 48.76
CA THR A 40 1.40 -18.67 48.15
C THR A 40 1.35 -18.80 46.64
N LEU A 41 1.82 -17.79 45.91
CA LEU A 41 2.11 -17.87 44.48
C LEU A 41 3.47 -17.25 44.17
N TYR A 42 4.01 -17.60 43.02
CA TYR A 42 5.24 -17.02 42.51
C TYR A 42 5.00 -16.31 41.17
N THR A 43 5.80 -15.31 40.89
CA THR A 43 5.87 -14.68 39.57
C THR A 43 7.31 -14.27 39.27
N GLN A 44 7.61 -14.02 38.00
CA GLN A 44 8.97 -13.74 37.54
C GLN A 44 9.05 -12.51 36.65
N PHE A 45 9.98 -11.61 36.96
CA PHE A 45 10.22 -10.36 36.20
C PHE A 45 11.70 -10.21 35.87
N ALA A 46 12.05 -9.71 34.68
CA ALA A 46 13.46 -9.37 34.40
C ALA A 46 13.87 -8.07 35.11
N ARG A 47 12.91 -7.15 35.31
CA ARG A 47 13.13 -5.87 36.00
C ARG A 47 12.06 -5.66 37.06
N ILE A 48 12.50 -5.24 38.24
CA ILE A 48 11.63 -4.94 39.37
C ILE A 48 11.80 -3.44 39.67
N THR A 49 10.97 -2.62 39.04
CA THR A 49 11.01 -1.17 39.21
C THR A 49 10.13 -0.78 40.38
N GLY A 50 10.73 -0.36 41.50
CA GLY A 50 10.03 0.22 42.66
C GLY A 50 9.31 -0.78 43.58
N LEU A 51 9.07 -2.03 43.15
CA LEU A 51 8.41 -3.05 43.98
C LEU A 51 9.29 -3.45 45.17
N GLN A 52 8.69 -3.46 46.36
CA GLN A 52 9.36 -3.80 47.63
C GLN A 52 8.60 -4.92 48.35
N PRO A 53 9.26 -5.71 49.22
CA PRO A 53 8.58 -6.58 50.17
C PRO A 53 7.55 -5.80 50.99
N GLY A 54 6.36 -6.37 51.18
CA GLY A 54 5.21 -5.72 51.80
C GLY A 54 4.31 -4.93 50.83
N ALA A 55 4.71 -4.75 49.57
CA ALA A 55 3.86 -4.11 48.56
C ALA A 55 2.52 -4.85 48.42
N ILE A 56 1.44 -4.09 48.20
CA ILE A 56 0.09 -4.63 48.10
C ILE A 56 -0.02 -5.47 46.81
N VAL A 57 -0.67 -6.63 46.92
CA VAL A 57 -1.09 -7.44 45.76
C VAL A 57 -2.59 -7.24 45.55
N ARG A 58 -2.98 -6.91 44.32
CA ARG A 58 -4.38 -6.78 43.89
C ARG A 58 -4.71 -7.85 42.86
N VAL A 59 -5.85 -8.52 43.02
CA VAL A 59 -6.38 -9.47 42.04
C VAL A 59 -7.65 -8.85 41.44
N ALA A 60 -7.68 -8.68 40.11
CA ALA A 60 -8.78 -8.03 39.40
C ALA A 60 -9.19 -6.67 40.01
N GLY A 61 -8.20 -5.92 40.51
CA GLY A 61 -8.40 -4.61 41.15
C GLY A 61 -8.74 -4.65 42.66
N ALA A 62 -9.11 -5.81 43.22
CA ALA A 62 -9.39 -5.95 44.64
C ALA A 62 -8.10 -6.21 45.46
N LYS A 63 -7.97 -5.60 46.64
CA LYS A 63 -6.88 -5.86 47.58
C LYS A 63 -6.94 -7.33 48.01
N ALA A 64 -5.92 -8.10 47.64
CA ALA A 64 -5.92 -9.55 47.77
C ALA A 64 -4.78 -10.08 48.64
N GLY A 65 -3.71 -9.31 48.83
CA GLY A 65 -2.52 -9.85 49.47
C GLY A 65 -1.36 -8.89 49.58
N SER A 66 -0.17 -9.44 49.79
CA SER A 66 1.10 -8.71 49.82
C SER A 66 2.26 -9.51 49.25
N VAL A 67 3.29 -8.79 48.81
CA VAL A 67 4.58 -9.38 48.41
C VAL A 67 5.32 -9.81 49.68
N ILE A 68 5.68 -11.08 49.78
CA ILE A 68 6.43 -11.60 50.93
C ILE A 68 7.92 -11.28 50.78
N GLN A 69 8.49 -11.68 49.65
CA GLN A 69 9.91 -11.50 49.39
C GLN A 69 10.21 -11.50 47.89
N ILE A 70 11.38 -10.94 47.56
CA ILE A 70 11.90 -10.86 46.20
C ILE A 70 13.26 -11.55 46.20
N LEU A 71 13.34 -12.67 45.49
CA LEU A 71 14.56 -13.46 45.35
C LEU A 71 15.33 -13.00 44.11
N PRO A 72 16.57 -12.48 44.27
CA PRO A 72 17.38 -12.06 43.14
C PRO A 72 17.83 -13.27 42.31
N PRO A 73 18.00 -13.10 40.99
CA PRO A 73 18.50 -14.17 40.14
C PRO A 73 19.97 -14.48 40.46
N GLY A 74 20.35 -15.76 40.38
CA GLY A 74 21.75 -16.17 40.57
C GLY A 74 22.66 -15.82 39.39
N ARG A 75 22.09 -15.46 38.23
CA ARG A 75 22.82 -15.06 37.01
C ARG A 75 22.11 -13.89 36.32
N PRO A 76 22.83 -12.99 35.62
CA PRO A 76 22.22 -11.84 34.94
C PRO A 76 21.15 -12.18 33.89
N SER A 77 21.17 -13.39 33.33
CA SER A 77 20.20 -13.86 32.33
C SER A 77 18.90 -14.43 32.94
N GLN A 78 18.83 -14.56 34.26
CA GLN A 78 17.67 -15.10 34.97
C GLN A 78 16.79 -13.97 35.51
N LYS A 79 15.51 -14.27 35.72
CA LYS A 79 14.51 -13.33 36.24
C LYS A 79 14.50 -13.34 37.76
N PHE A 80 14.13 -12.21 38.35
CA PHE A 80 13.79 -12.14 39.78
C PHE A 80 12.53 -12.95 40.04
N GLN A 81 12.54 -13.75 41.11
CA GLN A 81 11.37 -14.51 41.54
C GLN A 81 10.72 -13.78 42.71
N VAL A 82 9.44 -13.43 42.57
CA VAL A 82 8.67 -12.72 43.58
C VAL A 82 7.69 -13.70 44.22
N GLN A 83 7.75 -13.81 45.55
CA GLN A 83 6.83 -14.61 46.32
C GLN A 83 5.67 -13.75 46.82
N LEU A 84 4.45 -14.21 46.55
CA LEU A 84 3.20 -13.53 46.83
C LEU A 84 2.41 -14.34 47.85
N GLU A 85 1.70 -13.63 48.71
CA GLU A 85 0.71 -14.23 49.60
C GLU A 85 -0.65 -13.59 49.31
N ILE A 86 -1.65 -14.43 49.01
CA ILE A 86 -2.99 -14.01 48.57
C ILE A 86 -4.05 -14.70 49.41
N ILE A 87 -5.14 -13.99 49.73
CA ILE A 87 -6.30 -14.57 50.43
C ILE A 87 -7.03 -15.61 49.57
N GLU A 88 -7.48 -16.69 50.22
CA GLU A 88 -8.16 -17.81 49.55
C GLU A 88 -9.45 -17.39 48.85
N ASP A 89 -10.16 -16.38 49.37
CA ASP A 89 -11.42 -15.86 48.82
C ASP A 89 -11.30 -15.42 47.34
N LEU A 90 -10.11 -14.98 46.91
CA LEU A 90 -9.84 -14.53 45.54
C LEU A 90 -9.08 -15.56 44.70
N HIS A 91 -8.78 -16.74 45.24
CA HIS A 91 -8.10 -17.82 44.54
C HIS A 91 -8.85 -18.24 43.27
N GLN A 92 -10.19 -18.21 43.31
CA GLN A 92 -11.05 -18.49 42.16
C GLN A 92 -10.94 -17.48 41.01
N LEU A 93 -10.23 -16.36 41.13
CA LEU A 93 -9.96 -15.45 40.02
C LEU A 93 -8.54 -15.61 39.46
N VAL A 94 -7.66 -16.27 40.22
CA VAL A 94 -6.28 -16.51 39.80
C VAL A 94 -6.20 -17.84 39.08
N ARG A 95 -5.88 -17.77 37.79
CA ARG A 95 -5.81 -18.91 36.89
C ARG A 95 -4.38 -19.11 36.42
N THR A 96 -4.11 -20.28 35.85
CA THR A 96 -2.80 -20.62 35.28
C THR A 96 -2.33 -19.68 34.17
N ASP A 97 -3.27 -19.01 33.48
CA ASP A 97 -3.00 -17.99 32.46
C ASP A 97 -3.08 -16.54 32.99
N SER A 98 -3.31 -16.35 34.29
CA SER A 98 -3.26 -15.02 34.91
C SER A 98 -1.89 -14.38 34.72
N VAL A 99 -1.92 -13.06 34.50
CA VAL A 99 -0.71 -12.25 34.30
C VAL A 99 -0.54 -11.29 35.46
N ALA A 100 0.64 -11.33 36.09
CA ALA A 100 1.05 -10.39 37.10
C ALA A 100 1.81 -9.22 36.46
N THR A 101 1.46 -7.99 36.80
CA THR A 101 2.10 -6.75 36.33
C THR A 101 2.46 -5.89 37.53
N ILE A 102 3.63 -5.27 37.51
CA ILE A 102 4.01 -4.26 38.52
C ILE A 102 3.41 -2.93 38.06
N GLU A 103 2.56 -2.31 38.86
CA GLU A 103 1.90 -1.05 38.54
C GLU A 103 2.20 0.01 39.60
N THR A 104 2.08 1.27 39.23
CA THR A 104 2.22 2.41 40.14
C THR A 104 0.84 2.95 40.46
N GLU A 105 0.57 3.24 41.74
CA GLU A 105 -0.69 3.86 42.13
C GLU A 105 -0.71 5.33 41.67
N GLY A 106 -1.52 5.63 40.65
CA GLY A 106 -1.52 6.96 40.01
C GLY A 106 -0.19 7.27 39.32
N LEU A 107 0.17 8.56 39.24
CA LEU A 107 1.36 9.01 38.50
C LEU A 107 2.66 8.95 39.34
N VAL A 108 2.58 9.09 40.67
CA VAL A 108 3.74 9.22 41.57
C VAL A 108 3.57 8.40 42.86
N GLY A 109 2.56 7.53 42.95
CA GLY A 109 2.31 6.74 44.15
C GLY A 109 3.28 5.58 44.32
N GLY A 110 3.01 4.77 45.35
CA GLY A 110 3.75 3.52 45.58
C GLY A 110 3.46 2.50 44.49
N THR A 111 4.38 1.56 44.30
CA THR A 111 4.16 0.43 43.39
C THR A 111 3.40 -0.69 44.08
N PHE A 112 2.49 -1.31 43.36
CA PHE A 112 1.75 -2.49 43.80
C PHE A 112 1.81 -3.56 42.70
N LEU A 113 1.51 -4.80 43.06
CA LEU A 113 1.43 -5.89 42.09
C LEU A 113 -0.02 -6.14 41.71
N ALA A 114 -0.35 -5.97 40.43
CA ALA A 114 -1.65 -6.29 39.87
C ALA A 114 -1.63 -7.69 39.25
N ILE A 115 -2.60 -8.53 39.58
CA ILE A 115 -2.84 -9.82 38.94
C ILE A 115 -4.16 -9.71 38.19
N ALA A 116 -4.10 -9.84 36.87
CA ALA A 116 -5.28 -9.94 36.04
C ALA A 116 -6.01 -11.26 36.31
N ALA A 117 -7.34 -11.22 36.32
CA ALA A 117 -8.13 -12.45 36.26
C ALA A 117 -7.75 -13.20 34.97
N GLY A 118 -7.56 -14.51 35.08
CA GLY A 118 -7.34 -15.32 33.89
C GLY A 118 -8.65 -15.75 33.24
N SER A 119 -8.56 -16.54 32.17
CA SER A 119 -9.75 -16.98 31.45
C SER A 119 -10.55 -18.04 32.21
N ASP A 120 -11.84 -18.10 31.98
CA ASP A 120 -12.74 -19.10 32.60
C ASP A 120 -12.39 -20.55 32.19
N TYR A 121 -11.71 -20.72 31.06
CA TYR A 121 -11.30 -22.01 30.52
C TYR A 121 -9.98 -22.54 31.09
N ALA A 122 -9.18 -21.67 31.70
CA ALA A 122 -7.93 -22.06 32.33
C ALA A 122 -8.18 -22.71 33.69
N ALA A 123 -7.29 -23.60 34.12
CA ALA A 123 -7.37 -24.16 35.46
C ALA A 123 -7.04 -23.08 36.51
N VAL A 124 -7.65 -23.17 37.70
CA VAL A 124 -7.26 -22.39 38.88
C VAL A 124 -5.77 -22.64 39.15
N ALA A 125 -5.01 -21.58 39.41
CA ALA A 125 -3.58 -21.69 39.66
C ALA A 125 -3.31 -22.44 40.96
N PRO A 126 -2.64 -23.61 40.97
CA PRO A 126 -2.40 -24.34 42.21
C PRO A 126 -1.60 -23.51 43.23
N PRO A 127 -1.80 -23.71 44.54
CA PRO A 127 -0.94 -23.12 45.56
C PRO A 127 0.53 -23.46 45.31
N GLY A 128 1.39 -22.45 45.38
CA GLY A 128 2.83 -22.56 45.10
C GLY A 128 3.19 -22.55 43.61
N SER A 129 2.22 -22.40 42.70
CA SER A 129 2.50 -22.30 41.26
C SER A 129 3.11 -20.95 40.88
N THR A 130 3.72 -20.91 39.70
CA THR A 130 4.29 -19.68 39.12
C THR A 130 3.39 -19.16 38.00
N ILE A 131 2.92 -17.93 38.13
CA ILE A 131 2.17 -17.22 37.09
C ILE A 131 3.08 -16.29 36.29
N ARG A 132 2.64 -15.92 35.08
CA ARG A 132 3.46 -15.11 34.16
C ARG A 132 3.56 -13.67 34.65
N GLY A 133 4.79 -13.16 34.80
CA GLY A 133 5.05 -11.74 34.98
C GLY A 133 5.14 -10.98 33.64
N LYS A 134 4.50 -9.82 33.56
CA LYS A 134 4.65 -8.83 32.50
C LYS A 134 5.28 -7.57 33.08
N GLU A 135 6.35 -7.12 32.44
CA GLU A 135 7.07 -5.92 32.88
C GLU A 135 6.24 -4.66 32.61
N PRO A 136 6.24 -3.68 33.54
CA PRO A 136 5.67 -2.37 33.27
C PRO A 136 6.41 -1.68 32.13
N PHE A 137 5.66 -0.99 31.27
CA PHE A 137 6.24 -0.01 30.37
C PHE A 137 6.67 1.21 31.19
N ALA A 138 7.95 1.59 31.14
CA ALA A 138 8.40 2.82 31.76
C ALA A 138 8.08 4.01 30.85
N LEU A 139 7.78 5.17 31.44
CA LEU A 139 7.62 6.42 30.69
C LEU A 139 8.90 6.76 29.88
N ALA A 140 10.06 6.39 30.39
CA ALA A 140 11.33 6.52 29.68
C ALA A 140 11.34 5.74 28.35
N ASP A 141 10.76 4.53 28.33
CA ASP A 141 10.69 3.70 27.11
C ASP A 141 9.77 4.37 26.07
N LEU A 142 8.67 5.00 26.51
CA LEU A 142 7.76 5.77 25.63
C LEU A 142 8.46 7.00 25.05
N MET A 143 9.23 7.73 25.86
CA MET A 143 9.99 8.89 25.39
C MET A 143 11.08 8.48 24.38
N GLN A 144 11.73 7.34 24.60
CA GLN A 144 12.70 6.79 23.65
C GLN A 144 12.00 6.39 22.33
N GLN A 145 10.85 5.74 22.39
CA GLN A 145 10.07 5.40 21.22
C GLN A 145 9.57 6.64 20.46
N MET A 146 9.20 7.70 21.18
CA MET A 146 8.84 9.00 20.60
C MET A 146 10.04 9.64 19.90
N SER A 147 11.22 9.64 20.53
CA SER A 147 12.45 10.16 19.92
C SER A 147 12.80 9.41 18.62
N GLU A 148 12.69 8.08 18.63
CA GLU A 148 12.90 7.27 17.43
C GLU A 148 11.86 7.57 16.34
N THR A 149 10.60 7.81 16.74
CA THR A 149 9.54 8.22 15.80
C THR A 149 9.86 9.57 15.17
N ILE A 150 10.29 10.55 15.97
CA ILE A 150 10.73 11.87 15.48
C ILE A 150 11.91 11.73 14.52
N ARG A 151 12.88 10.86 14.83
CA ARG A 151 14.02 10.59 13.94
C ARG A 151 13.58 10.02 12.60
N ARG A 152 12.60 9.11 12.59
CA ARG A 152 12.02 8.55 11.36
C ARG A 152 11.26 9.60 10.55
N VAL A 153 10.52 10.47 11.22
CA VAL A 153 9.82 11.59 10.57
C VAL A 153 10.82 12.55 9.94
N ASN A 154 11.90 12.91 10.63
CA ASN A 154 12.95 13.76 10.08
C ASN A 154 13.63 13.12 8.86
N ALA A 155 13.95 11.82 8.92
CA ALA A 155 14.52 11.10 7.80
C ALA A 155 13.58 11.05 6.57
N ALA A 156 12.27 10.91 6.80
CA ALA A 156 11.27 10.97 5.74
C ALA A 156 11.15 12.37 5.12
N ILE A 157 11.29 13.42 5.93
CA ILE A 157 11.32 14.80 5.43
C ILE A 157 12.58 15.04 4.58
N GLU A 158 13.74 14.57 5.02
CA GLU A 158 14.99 14.65 4.24
C GLU A 158 14.90 13.90 2.92
N SER A 159 14.29 12.70 2.88
CA SER A 159 14.11 11.96 1.64
C SER A 159 13.19 12.70 0.66
N ILE A 160 12.10 13.30 1.17
CA ILE A 160 11.20 14.11 0.34
C ILE A 160 11.92 15.33 -0.21
N GLN A 161 12.75 16.02 0.59
CA GLN A 161 13.53 17.16 0.11
C GLN A 161 14.49 16.75 -1.02
N HIS A 162 15.17 15.62 -0.88
CA HIS A 162 16.09 15.11 -1.89
C HIS A 162 15.39 14.69 -3.20
N GLU A 163 14.22 14.04 -3.09
CA GLU A 163 13.38 13.72 -4.24
C GLU A 163 12.84 14.98 -4.93
N LEU A 164 12.50 16.01 -4.15
CA LEU A 164 12.04 17.30 -4.67
C LEU A 164 13.16 18.04 -5.44
N GLU A 165 14.38 18.05 -4.90
CA GLU A 165 15.56 18.61 -5.59
C GLU A 165 15.82 17.90 -6.92
N THR A 166 15.73 16.57 -6.92
CA THR A 166 15.93 15.74 -8.12
C THR A 166 14.83 15.97 -9.15
N GLY A 167 13.57 16.08 -8.70
CA GLY A 167 12.42 16.38 -9.56
C GLY A 167 12.49 17.78 -10.18
N LEU A 168 12.87 18.79 -9.40
CA LEU A 168 13.06 20.16 -9.88
C LEU A 168 14.20 20.24 -10.90
N ALA A 169 15.31 19.54 -10.67
CA ALA A 169 16.40 19.45 -11.65
C ALA A 169 15.94 18.81 -12.97
N ALA A 170 15.13 17.76 -12.92
CA ALA A 170 14.56 17.13 -14.11
C ALA A 170 13.59 18.06 -14.86
N ILE A 171 12.82 18.87 -14.15
CA ILE A 171 11.94 19.91 -14.74
C ILE A 171 12.78 20.98 -15.41
N THR A 172 13.81 21.53 -14.75
CA THR A 172 14.71 22.52 -15.35
C THR A 172 15.38 21.98 -16.61
N GLN A 173 15.83 20.72 -16.59
CA GLN A 173 16.42 20.07 -17.75
C GLN A 173 15.42 19.92 -18.90
N THR A 174 14.17 19.56 -18.59
CA THR A 174 13.10 19.43 -19.59
C THR A 174 12.77 20.78 -20.21
N VAL A 175 12.72 21.85 -19.41
CA VAL A 175 12.51 23.23 -19.89
C VAL A 175 13.65 23.68 -20.81
N ASN A 176 14.90 23.37 -20.45
CA ASN A 176 16.06 23.69 -21.28
C ASN A 176 16.03 22.93 -22.61
N ASN A 177 15.68 21.65 -22.59
CA ASN A 177 15.52 20.84 -23.80
C ASN A 177 14.39 21.35 -24.69
N ALA A 178 13.25 21.74 -24.09
CA ALA A 178 12.13 22.35 -24.81
C ALA A 178 12.53 23.68 -25.47
N ASN A 179 13.27 24.54 -24.77
CA ASN A 179 13.80 25.79 -25.33
C ASN A 179 14.75 25.52 -26.51
N SER A 180 15.61 24.50 -26.42
CA SER A 180 16.48 24.09 -27.52
C SER A 180 15.68 23.59 -28.73
N LEU A 181 14.64 22.78 -28.51
CA LEU A 181 13.75 22.30 -29.58
C LEU A 181 13.02 23.46 -30.26
N ILE A 182 12.54 24.43 -29.49
CA ILE A 182 11.90 25.65 -30.04
C ILE A 182 12.90 26.42 -30.93
N ALA A 183 14.16 26.55 -30.51
CA ALA A 183 15.19 27.21 -31.33
C ALA A 183 15.49 26.43 -32.63
N THR A 184 15.56 25.09 -32.56
CA THR A 184 15.74 24.24 -33.75
C THR A 184 14.56 24.35 -34.72
N VAL A 185 13.33 24.26 -34.21
CA VAL A 185 12.11 24.37 -35.02
C VAL A 185 12.00 25.75 -35.67
N GLN A 186 12.40 26.83 -35.00
CA GLN A 186 12.48 28.15 -35.62
C GLN A 186 13.48 28.20 -36.79
N GLY A 187 14.61 27.52 -36.67
CA GLY A 187 15.58 27.37 -37.76
C GLY A 187 15.00 26.61 -38.95
N ASP A 188 14.33 25.49 -38.69
CA ASP A 188 13.72 24.66 -39.74
C ASP A 188 12.56 25.37 -40.43
N ILE A 189 11.75 26.14 -39.71
CA ILE A 189 10.69 26.99 -40.29
C ILE A 189 11.28 28.02 -41.27
N LYS A 190 12.44 28.61 -40.96
CA LYS A 190 13.14 29.56 -41.85
C LYS A 190 13.65 28.86 -43.12
N ILE A 191 14.17 27.65 -42.99
CA ILE A 191 14.58 26.82 -44.13
C ILE A 191 13.36 26.45 -44.96
N MET A 192 12.26 26.04 -44.32
CA MET A 192 11.03 25.62 -44.99
C MET A 192 10.32 26.78 -45.69
N THR A 193 10.32 27.99 -45.14
CA THR A 193 9.82 29.19 -45.83
C THR A 193 10.70 29.56 -47.03
N SER A 194 12.02 29.41 -46.92
CA SER A 194 12.93 29.63 -48.05
C SER A 194 12.77 28.56 -49.15
N ALA A 195 12.52 27.31 -48.76
CA ALA A 195 12.22 26.22 -49.67
C ALA A 195 10.85 26.41 -50.33
N GLY A 196 9.83 26.83 -49.58
CA GLY A 196 8.51 27.19 -50.09
C GLY A 196 8.56 28.32 -51.10
N ALA A 197 9.35 29.37 -50.85
CA ALA A 197 9.59 30.44 -51.82
C ALA A 197 10.22 29.92 -53.12
N ARG A 198 11.19 29.00 -53.03
CA ARG A 198 11.81 28.36 -54.21
C ARG A 198 10.86 27.40 -54.94
N ILE A 199 10.03 26.66 -54.21
CA ILE A 199 9.01 25.79 -54.79
C ILE A 199 7.97 26.61 -55.54
N SER A 200 7.55 27.76 -55.02
CA SER A 200 6.63 28.67 -55.73
C SER A 200 7.23 29.23 -57.02
N VAL A 201 8.51 29.56 -57.02
CA VAL A 201 9.24 30.00 -58.24
C VAL A 201 9.35 28.85 -59.24
N ASN A 202 9.79 27.66 -58.80
CA ASN A 202 9.90 26.49 -59.66
C ASN A 202 8.54 26.00 -60.16
N ALA A 203 7.47 26.12 -59.37
CA ALA A 203 6.11 25.77 -59.75
C ALA A 203 5.56 26.73 -60.81
N ALA A 204 5.91 28.02 -60.75
CA ALA A 204 5.59 28.97 -61.81
C ALA A 204 6.31 28.62 -63.13
N GLU A 205 7.59 28.22 -63.06
CA GLU A 205 8.36 27.75 -64.22
C GLU A 205 7.85 26.42 -64.79
N ILE A 206 7.51 25.47 -63.91
CA ILE A 206 6.93 24.17 -64.28
C ILE A 206 5.54 24.35 -64.88
N SER A 207 4.70 25.24 -64.34
CA SER A 207 3.38 25.56 -64.87
C SER A 207 3.46 26.20 -66.28
N GLU A 208 4.45 27.06 -66.49
CA GLU A 208 4.72 27.64 -67.82
C GLU A 208 5.24 26.59 -68.82
N ALA A 209 6.09 25.65 -68.37
CA ALA A 209 6.55 24.52 -69.17
C ALA A 209 5.42 23.52 -69.47
N LEU A 210 4.51 23.28 -68.52
CA LEU A 210 3.30 22.46 -68.70
C LEU A 210 2.35 23.07 -69.73
N ARG A 211 2.13 24.39 -69.69
CA ARG A 211 1.26 25.10 -70.65
C ARG A 211 1.79 25.03 -72.08
N LYS A 212 3.10 24.86 -72.25
CA LYS A 212 3.76 24.72 -73.56
C LYS A 212 3.85 23.27 -74.07
N GLY A 213 3.56 22.27 -73.22
CA GLY A 213 3.39 20.88 -73.65
C GLY A 213 4.66 20.15 -74.09
N GLU A 214 5.85 20.58 -73.68
CA GLU A 214 7.10 19.97 -74.12
C GLU A 214 7.67 18.96 -73.10
N GLY A 215 8.09 17.78 -73.60
CA GLY A 215 8.84 16.77 -72.83
C GLY A 215 8.04 15.55 -72.36
N THR A 216 8.75 14.58 -71.80
CA THR A 216 8.24 13.25 -71.38
C THR A 216 7.17 13.30 -70.29
N LEU A 217 7.06 14.40 -69.55
CA LEU A 217 6.02 14.66 -68.54
C LEU A 217 4.64 14.99 -69.16
N GLY A 218 4.60 15.59 -70.35
CA GLY A 218 3.34 15.84 -71.09
C GLY A 218 2.64 14.53 -71.52
N LYS A 219 3.41 13.44 -71.64
CA LYS A 219 2.90 12.08 -71.89
C LYS A 219 2.57 11.30 -70.62
N PHE A 220 2.95 11.81 -69.44
CA PHE A 220 2.79 11.16 -68.14
C PHE A 220 1.57 11.68 -67.34
N LEU A 221 1.07 12.88 -67.69
CA LEU A 221 -0.07 13.56 -67.06
C LEU A 221 -1.46 13.00 -67.41
N THR A 222 -1.54 11.98 -68.25
CA THR A 222 -2.80 11.29 -68.57
C THR A 222 -3.14 10.16 -67.60
N ASP A 223 -2.34 9.93 -66.54
CA ASP A 223 -2.59 8.88 -65.55
C ASP A 223 -3.33 9.42 -64.30
N ASP A 224 -4.63 9.15 -64.25
CA ASP A 224 -5.62 9.57 -63.26
C ASP A 224 -5.32 9.15 -61.80
N THR A 225 -4.41 8.19 -61.60
CA THR A 225 -4.18 7.57 -60.29
C THR A 225 -3.21 8.34 -59.40
N LEU A 226 -2.24 9.04 -60.01
CA LEU A 226 -1.21 9.80 -59.30
C LEU A 226 -1.73 11.18 -58.86
N TYR A 227 -2.58 11.80 -59.67
CA TYR A 227 -3.26 13.06 -59.34
C TYR A 227 -4.06 12.96 -58.03
N ARG A 228 -4.81 11.86 -57.85
CA ARG A 228 -5.60 11.63 -56.63
C ARG A 228 -4.74 11.44 -55.39
N ARG A 229 -3.57 10.81 -55.52
CA ARG A 229 -2.61 10.62 -54.41
C ARG A 229 -1.91 11.92 -54.03
N ALA A 230 -1.61 12.78 -54.99
CA ALA A 230 -1.02 14.09 -54.73
C ALA A 230 -2.00 15.02 -53.98
N ILE A 231 -3.28 15.02 -54.36
CA ILE A 231 -4.33 15.79 -53.68
C ILE A 231 -4.58 15.27 -52.26
N SER A 232 -4.54 13.96 -52.02
CA SER A 232 -4.72 13.42 -50.66
C SER A 232 -3.58 13.79 -49.69
N VAL A 233 -2.35 13.91 -50.21
CA VAL A 233 -1.19 14.33 -49.39
C VAL A 233 -1.25 15.83 -49.08
N ALA A 234 -1.69 16.66 -50.04
CA ALA A 234 -1.92 18.08 -49.80
C ALA A 234 -3.03 18.32 -48.76
N ALA A 235 -4.13 17.58 -48.84
CA ALA A 235 -5.22 17.67 -47.87
C ALA A 235 -4.79 17.26 -46.44
N GLN A 236 -3.94 16.23 -46.31
CA GLN A 236 -3.38 15.82 -45.01
C GLN A 236 -2.42 16.88 -44.42
N ALA A 237 -1.69 17.62 -45.26
CA ALA A 237 -0.82 18.71 -44.80
C ALA A 237 -1.61 19.90 -44.24
N ASP A 238 -2.77 20.22 -44.84
CA ASP A 238 -3.68 21.25 -44.33
C ASP A 238 -4.31 20.85 -42.99
N GLU A 239 -4.68 19.57 -42.82
CA GLU A 239 -5.25 19.04 -41.58
C GLU A 239 -4.23 19.08 -40.42
N ILE A 240 -2.98 18.69 -40.68
CA ILE A 240 -1.88 18.77 -39.70
C ILE A 240 -1.64 20.23 -39.27
N THR A 241 -1.70 21.17 -40.22
CA THR A 241 -1.49 22.60 -39.95
C THR A 241 -2.63 23.19 -39.12
N SER A 242 -3.87 22.74 -39.33
CA SER A 242 -5.04 23.11 -38.51
C SER A 242 -4.91 22.58 -37.08
N ASN A 243 -4.59 21.29 -36.92
CA ASN A 243 -4.44 20.65 -35.62
C ASN A 243 -3.30 21.27 -34.80
N ALA A 244 -2.19 21.65 -35.47
CA ALA A 244 -1.07 22.33 -34.81
C ALA A 244 -1.45 23.73 -34.29
N ARG A 245 -2.32 24.46 -35.00
CA ARG A 245 -2.85 25.76 -34.54
C ARG A 245 -3.76 25.60 -33.33
N GLU A 246 -4.60 24.57 -33.32
CA GLU A 246 -5.53 24.30 -32.22
C GLU A 246 -4.80 23.94 -30.91
N VAL A 247 -3.79 23.07 -31.00
CA VAL A 247 -2.93 22.70 -29.87
C VAL A 247 -2.18 23.92 -29.30
N MET A 248 -1.71 24.82 -30.17
CA MET A 248 -1.02 26.04 -29.76
C MET A 248 -1.93 27.01 -29.00
N GLU A 249 -3.20 27.12 -29.38
CA GLU A 249 -4.18 27.94 -28.66
C GLU A 249 -4.57 27.33 -27.31
N GLN A 250 -4.69 25.99 -27.22
CA GLN A 250 -4.90 25.30 -25.96
C GLN A 250 -3.71 25.48 -25.00
N ALA A 251 -2.47 25.37 -25.50
CA ALA A 251 -1.27 25.59 -24.71
C ALA A 251 -1.17 27.03 -24.20
N LYS A 252 -1.54 28.02 -25.01
CA LYS A 252 -1.62 29.44 -24.60
C LYS A 252 -2.66 29.68 -23.50
N LYS A 253 -3.81 29.01 -23.59
CA LYS A 253 -4.90 29.14 -22.61
C LYS A 253 -4.50 28.61 -21.24
N VAL A 254 -3.89 27.42 -21.20
CA VAL A 254 -3.34 26.84 -19.96
C VAL A 254 -2.25 27.74 -19.37
N LEU A 255 -1.37 28.29 -20.21
CA LEU A 255 -0.30 29.19 -19.76
C LEU A 255 -0.86 30.52 -19.19
N SER A 256 -1.97 31.01 -19.74
CA SER A 256 -2.69 32.20 -19.24
C SER A 256 -3.37 31.93 -17.90
N ASP A 257 -3.97 30.74 -17.72
CA ASP A 257 -4.61 30.33 -16.46
C ASP A 257 -3.58 30.15 -15.33
N PHE A 258 -2.35 29.75 -15.66
CA PHE A 258 -1.23 29.73 -14.71
C PHE A 258 -0.73 31.12 -14.29
N GLN A 259 -0.97 32.16 -15.09
CA GLN A 259 -0.47 33.52 -14.83
C GLN A 259 -1.51 34.46 -14.20
N SER A 260 -2.81 34.14 -14.21
CA SER A 260 -3.84 35.00 -13.64
C SER A 260 -4.10 34.74 -12.15
N LYS A 261 -3.45 35.56 -11.31
CA LYS A 261 -3.90 36.12 -10.00
C LYS A 261 -4.62 35.18 -8.98
N ASN A 262 -3.85 34.57 -8.07
CA ASN A 262 -3.76 34.94 -6.64
C ASN A 262 -3.02 33.85 -5.82
N GLY A 263 -2.20 34.30 -4.86
CA GLY A 263 -1.29 33.50 -4.03
C GLY A 263 -1.95 32.57 -2.98
N PRO A 264 -1.13 32.02 -2.05
CA PRO A 264 -1.16 30.59 -1.72
C PRO A 264 -2.07 30.20 -0.55
N VAL A 265 -2.33 28.89 -0.46
CA VAL A 265 -2.91 28.09 0.64
C VAL A 265 -4.43 27.84 0.61
N ALA A 266 -5.27 28.70 0.06
CA ALA A 266 -6.73 28.40 -0.04
C ALA A 266 -7.13 27.67 -1.34
N GLY A 267 -6.40 27.88 -2.44
CA GLY A 267 -6.66 27.25 -3.74
C GLY A 267 -6.03 25.87 -3.93
N LEU A 268 -5.13 25.44 -3.02
CA LEU A 268 -4.36 24.20 -3.19
C LEU A 268 -5.23 22.95 -3.07
N THR A 269 -6.29 22.91 -2.26
CA THR A 269 -7.06 21.66 -2.05
C THR A 269 -8.14 21.41 -3.11
N ALA A 270 -8.74 22.47 -3.67
CA ALA A 270 -9.72 22.37 -4.75
C ALA A 270 -9.04 22.27 -6.13
N ASN A 271 -7.97 23.04 -6.35
CA ASN A 271 -7.24 22.97 -7.61
C ASN A 271 -6.31 21.75 -7.68
N LEU A 272 -5.82 21.15 -6.58
CA LEU A 272 -5.07 19.89 -6.75
C LEU A 272 -5.92 18.76 -7.33
N ARG A 273 -7.20 18.65 -6.97
CA ARG A 273 -8.07 17.62 -7.56
C ARG A 273 -8.37 17.92 -9.02
N GLN A 274 -8.77 19.16 -9.31
CA GLN A 274 -9.07 19.58 -10.68
C GLN A 274 -7.81 19.53 -11.57
N THR A 275 -6.66 20.00 -11.09
CA THR A 275 -5.36 19.89 -11.77
C THR A 275 -4.90 18.45 -11.83
N MET A 276 -5.19 17.58 -10.87
CA MET A 276 -4.92 16.14 -10.99
C MET A 276 -5.81 15.49 -12.03
N ASP A 277 -7.08 15.87 -12.14
CA ASP A 277 -8.00 15.34 -13.15
C ASP A 277 -7.67 15.89 -14.54
N ASP A 278 -7.34 17.18 -14.66
CA ASP A 278 -6.90 17.80 -15.91
C ASP A 278 -5.52 17.29 -16.32
N ALA A 279 -4.58 17.11 -15.37
CA ALA A 279 -3.30 16.47 -15.63
C ALA A 279 -3.47 14.99 -15.96
N ARG A 280 -4.40 14.28 -15.34
CA ARG A 280 -4.70 12.88 -15.66
C ARG A 280 -5.34 12.77 -17.03
N SER A 281 -6.25 13.66 -17.40
CA SER A 281 -6.91 13.70 -18.70
C SER A 281 -5.95 14.13 -19.81
N ALA A 282 -5.08 15.11 -19.55
CA ALA A 282 -3.98 15.49 -20.42
C ALA A 282 -2.91 14.39 -20.52
N MET A 283 -2.56 13.70 -19.42
CA MET A 283 -1.65 12.55 -19.43
C MET A 283 -2.27 11.34 -20.11
N THR A 284 -3.59 11.17 -20.07
CA THR A 284 -4.31 10.10 -20.78
C THR A 284 -4.31 10.40 -22.27
N SER A 285 -4.66 11.64 -22.66
CA SER A 285 -4.59 12.11 -24.06
C SER A 285 -3.16 12.09 -24.61
N PHE A 286 -2.17 12.42 -23.77
CA PHE A 286 -0.76 12.30 -24.10
C PHE A 286 -0.31 10.85 -24.17
N ALA A 287 -0.78 9.97 -23.28
CA ALA A 287 -0.50 8.54 -23.33
C ALA A 287 -1.10 7.89 -24.59
N ASP A 288 -2.31 8.28 -24.99
CA ASP A 288 -2.97 7.83 -26.21
C ASP A 288 -2.19 8.28 -27.46
N ASN A 289 -1.74 9.54 -27.49
CA ASN A 289 -0.91 10.07 -28.58
C ASN A 289 0.51 9.48 -28.58
N MET A 290 1.08 9.19 -27.42
CA MET A 290 2.38 8.51 -27.27
C MET A 290 2.29 7.04 -27.66
N GLU A 291 1.14 6.39 -27.46
CA GLU A 291 0.88 5.03 -27.94
C GLU A 291 0.84 4.99 -29.47
N ALA A 292 0.21 5.97 -30.12
CA ALA A 292 0.25 6.13 -31.58
C ALA A 292 1.69 6.34 -32.10
N LEU A 293 2.53 7.09 -31.36
CA LEU A 293 3.95 7.28 -31.68
C LEU A 293 4.80 6.02 -31.51
N LYS A 294 4.47 5.12 -30.56
CA LYS A 294 5.16 3.81 -30.39
C LYS A 294 4.97 2.89 -31.60
N HIS A 295 3.87 3.04 -32.32
CA HIS A 295 3.57 2.25 -33.51
C HIS A 295 4.12 2.85 -34.81
N ASN A 296 4.65 4.08 -34.76
CA ASN A 296 5.33 4.68 -35.89
C ASN A 296 6.76 4.10 -36.00
N PHE A 297 7.13 3.68 -37.22
CA PHE A 297 8.40 3.00 -37.49
C PHE A 297 9.63 3.82 -37.04
N LEU A 298 9.51 5.15 -37.01
CA LEU A 298 10.58 6.08 -36.61
C LEU A 298 10.98 5.97 -35.14
N PHE A 299 10.05 5.69 -34.22
CA PHE A 299 10.30 5.80 -32.77
C PHE A 299 10.47 4.45 -32.08
N ARG A 300 10.36 3.35 -32.83
CA ARG A 300 10.40 1.97 -32.33
C ARG A 300 11.73 1.60 -31.64
N GLY A 301 12.84 2.21 -32.03
CA GLY A 301 14.17 1.96 -31.45
C GLY A 301 14.35 2.56 -30.05
N PHE A 302 13.79 3.76 -29.82
CA PHE A 302 13.93 4.51 -28.56
C PHE A 302 13.26 3.82 -27.36
N PHE A 303 12.17 3.07 -27.59
CA PHE A 303 11.40 2.42 -26.52
C PHE A 303 11.88 1.02 -26.12
N ASN A 304 12.78 0.41 -26.89
CA ASN A 304 13.26 -0.97 -26.65
C ASN A 304 14.36 -1.08 -25.58
N GLU A 305 14.89 0.03 -25.04
CA GLU A 305 16.13 0.03 -24.25
C GLU A 305 15.97 0.07 -22.71
N ARG A 306 14.76 -0.08 -22.12
CA ARG A 306 14.54 0.19 -20.65
C ARG A 306 13.97 -0.95 -19.77
N GLY A 307 14.19 -2.21 -20.13
CA GLY A 307 14.34 -3.39 -19.26
C GLY A 307 13.54 -3.56 -17.93
N TYR A 308 12.26 -3.96 -18.02
CA TYR A 308 11.52 -4.69 -16.95
C TYR A 308 11.06 -6.05 -17.54
N PHE A 309 10.64 -7.05 -16.74
CA PHE A 309 9.94 -8.23 -17.30
C PHE A 309 8.60 -7.74 -17.87
N ASN A 310 8.62 -7.40 -19.15
CA ASN A 310 7.67 -6.47 -19.72
C ASN A 310 6.87 -7.13 -20.83
N LEU A 311 5.66 -7.60 -20.47
CA LEU A 311 4.66 -7.95 -21.48
C LEU A 311 4.24 -6.73 -22.34
N ALA A 312 4.61 -5.49 -21.99
CA ALA A 312 4.31 -4.32 -22.82
C ALA A 312 5.05 -4.27 -24.16
N GLY A 313 6.09 -5.09 -24.35
CA GLY A 313 6.71 -5.31 -25.68
C GLY A 313 6.17 -6.54 -26.42
N VAL A 314 5.28 -7.31 -25.79
CA VAL A 314 4.75 -8.58 -26.30
C VAL A 314 3.33 -8.35 -26.81
N SER A 315 3.11 -8.57 -28.10
CA SER A 315 1.75 -8.49 -28.64
C SER A 315 0.88 -9.65 -28.13
N PRO A 316 -0.46 -9.49 -28.04
CA PRO A 316 -1.37 -10.59 -27.70
C PRO A 316 -1.18 -11.83 -28.59
N THR A 317 -0.81 -11.62 -29.85
CA THR A 317 -0.49 -12.69 -30.81
C THR A 317 0.80 -13.43 -30.45
N GLN A 318 1.87 -12.72 -30.07
CA GLN A 318 3.13 -13.34 -29.64
C GLN A 318 2.97 -14.09 -28.32
N TYR A 319 2.21 -13.52 -27.38
CA TYR A 319 1.86 -14.17 -26.13
C TYR A 319 1.12 -15.50 -26.38
N ARG A 320 0.12 -15.49 -27.25
CA ARG A 320 -0.64 -16.69 -27.65
C ARG A 320 0.16 -17.72 -28.43
N ALA A 321 1.18 -17.30 -29.17
CA ALA A 321 2.12 -18.21 -29.84
C ALA A 321 2.98 -19.03 -28.84
N GLY A 322 2.65 -19.00 -27.55
CA GLY A 322 3.26 -19.81 -26.51
C GLY A 322 4.57 -19.23 -26.02
N LEU A 323 4.79 -17.91 -26.09
CA LEU A 323 6.03 -17.27 -25.65
C LEU A 323 6.47 -17.73 -24.24
N LEU A 324 5.52 -17.86 -23.32
CA LEU A 324 5.76 -18.28 -21.93
C LEU A 324 5.76 -19.80 -21.71
N THR A 325 5.42 -20.59 -22.74
CA THR A 325 5.43 -22.06 -22.72
C THR A 325 6.50 -22.65 -23.67
N ARG A 326 7.32 -21.79 -24.31
CA ARG A 326 8.42 -22.21 -25.19
C ARG A 326 9.37 -23.16 -24.45
N GLY A 327 9.75 -24.26 -25.13
CA GLY A 327 10.62 -25.29 -24.56
C GLY A 327 9.92 -26.30 -23.65
N ASN A 328 8.57 -26.32 -23.60
CA ASN A 328 7.77 -27.36 -22.95
C ASN A 328 7.98 -27.51 -21.42
N ARG A 329 8.61 -26.49 -20.80
CA ARG A 329 8.96 -26.43 -19.37
C ARG A 329 7.81 -25.99 -18.47
N ARG A 330 6.82 -25.28 -19.02
CA ARG A 330 5.68 -24.73 -18.28
C ARG A 330 4.36 -25.14 -18.90
N ILE A 331 3.37 -25.37 -18.05
CA ILE A 331 1.97 -25.57 -18.44
C ILE A 331 1.17 -24.34 -18.04
N VAL A 332 0.19 -23.98 -18.87
CA VAL A 332 -0.72 -22.87 -18.57
C VAL A 332 -2.06 -23.43 -18.09
N ALA A 333 -2.49 -23.00 -16.92
CA ALA A 333 -3.85 -23.22 -16.42
C ALA A 333 -4.61 -21.90 -16.47
N ARG A 334 -5.80 -21.90 -17.08
CA ARG A 334 -6.64 -20.70 -17.20
C ARG A 334 -7.94 -20.86 -16.44
N VAL A 335 -8.30 -19.83 -15.68
CA VAL A 335 -9.63 -19.70 -15.07
C VAL A 335 -10.34 -18.50 -15.67
N TRP A 336 -11.43 -18.76 -16.38
CA TRP A 336 -12.24 -17.75 -17.07
C TRP A 336 -13.29 -17.16 -16.15
N LEU A 337 -13.43 -15.84 -16.18
CA LEU A 337 -14.28 -15.06 -15.29
C LEU A 337 -15.04 -14.01 -16.12
N THR A 338 -16.37 -14.04 -16.02
CA THR A 338 -17.24 -13.15 -16.81
C THR A 338 -17.32 -11.76 -16.21
N SER A 339 -17.50 -10.75 -17.05
CA SER A 339 -17.63 -9.35 -16.60
C SER A 339 -18.76 -9.17 -15.61
N ALA A 340 -19.91 -9.82 -15.84
CA ALA A 340 -21.10 -9.71 -14.99
C ALA A 340 -20.87 -10.15 -13.52
N VAL A 341 -19.87 -10.98 -13.26
CA VAL A 341 -19.51 -11.41 -11.91
C VAL A 341 -18.39 -10.54 -11.33
N LEU A 342 -17.45 -10.10 -12.19
CA LEU A 342 -16.24 -9.40 -11.77
C LEU A 342 -16.44 -7.91 -11.51
N PHE A 343 -17.23 -7.26 -12.36
CA PHE A 343 -17.26 -5.81 -12.46
C PHE A 343 -18.66 -5.26 -12.24
N GLU A 344 -18.71 -4.07 -11.65
CA GLU A 344 -19.92 -3.26 -11.53
C GLU A 344 -19.61 -1.83 -12.01
N PRO A 345 -20.62 -1.07 -12.47
CA PRO A 345 -20.41 0.34 -12.84
C PRO A 345 -19.81 1.15 -11.69
N ASP A 346 -18.85 2.01 -12.00
CA ASP A 346 -18.31 2.95 -11.01
C ASP A 346 -19.34 4.07 -10.75
N PRO A 347 -19.87 4.23 -9.52
CA PRO A 347 -20.79 5.32 -9.21
C PRO A 347 -20.13 6.71 -9.30
N ALA A 348 -18.79 6.79 -9.26
CA ALA A 348 -18.06 8.05 -9.36
C ALA A 348 -17.80 8.50 -10.81
N HIS A 349 -17.75 7.57 -11.77
CA HIS A 349 -17.36 7.86 -13.15
C HIS A 349 -18.27 7.11 -14.14
N GLN A 350 -19.03 7.87 -14.91
CA GLN A 350 -19.98 7.31 -15.87
C GLN A 350 -19.24 6.64 -17.04
N GLY A 351 -19.36 5.32 -17.16
CA GLY A 351 -18.72 4.52 -18.21
C GLY A 351 -17.53 3.69 -17.71
N ASP A 352 -17.02 3.98 -16.52
CA ASP A 352 -15.98 3.18 -15.88
C ASP A 352 -16.56 2.00 -15.10
N GLU A 353 -15.72 1.00 -14.91
CA GLU A 353 -16.03 -0.22 -14.17
C GLU A 353 -15.12 -0.32 -12.95
N ARG A 354 -15.63 -0.85 -11.84
CA ARG A 354 -14.85 -1.21 -10.66
C ARG A 354 -15.07 -2.67 -10.29
N LEU A 355 -14.15 -3.25 -9.53
CA LEU A 355 -14.31 -4.62 -9.02
C LEU A 355 -15.46 -4.69 -8.00
N ALA A 356 -16.48 -5.48 -8.31
CA ALA A 356 -17.57 -5.77 -7.40
C ALA A 356 -17.07 -6.63 -6.21
N ASP A 357 -17.69 -6.52 -5.05
CA ASP A 357 -17.28 -7.31 -3.88
C ASP A 357 -17.51 -8.82 -4.08
N GLY A 358 -18.56 -9.20 -4.82
CA GLY A 358 -18.75 -10.57 -5.30
C GLY A 358 -17.65 -11.01 -6.27
N GLY A 359 -17.20 -10.10 -7.14
CA GLY A 359 -16.11 -10.32 -8.09
C GLY A 359 -14.78 -10.57 -7.39
N LYS A 360 -14.46 -9.80 -6.35
CA LYS A 360 -13.30 -10.00 -5.47
C LYS A 360 -13.30 -11.40 -4.84
N THR A 361 -14.43 -11.82 -4.26
CA THR A 361 -14.59 -13.16 -3.67
C THR A 361 -14.41 -14.27 -4.72
N ARG A 362 -14.88 -14.03 -5.94
CA ARG A 362 -14.70 -14.96 -7.06
C ARG A 362 -13.24 -15.05 -7.48
N LEU A 363 -12.52 -13.92 -7.53
CA LEU A 363 -11.08 -13.88 -7.82
C LEU A 363 -10.26 -14.65 -6.77
N ASP A 364 -10.60 -14.51 -5.48
CA ASP A 364 -9.97 -15.28 -4.40
C ASP A 364 -10.10 -16.79 -4.65
N SER A 365 -11.32 -17.22 -4.95
CA SER A 365 -11.62 -18.63 -5.22
C SER A 365 -10.92 -19.13 -6.49
N ALA A 366 -10.78 -18.26 -7.50
CA ALA A 366 -10.16 -18.60 -8.77
C ALA A 366 -8.63 -18.74 -8.67
N ILE A 367 -7.97 -17.92 -7.85
CA ILE A 367 -6.51 -17.97 -7.69
C ILE A 367 -6.06 -19.01 -6.66
N ALA A 368 -6.90 -19.34 -5.67
CA ALA A 368 -6.55 -20.22 -4.56
C ALA A 368 -5.84 -21.53 -4.96
N PRO A 369 -6.24 -22.27 -6.01
CA PRO A 369 -5.57 -23.51 -6.41
C PRO A 369 -4.13 -23.32 -6.93
N PHE A 370 -3.73 -22.08 -7.26
CA PHE A 370 -2.44 -21.78 -7.86
C PHE A 370 -1.45 -21.12 -6.90
N LEU A 371 -1.90 -20.58 -5.75
CA LEU A 371 -1.08 -19.76 -4.86
C LEU A 371 0.25 -20.43 -4.47
N ASP A 372 0.20 -21.70 -4.04
CA ASP A 372 1.41 -22.46 -3.65
C ASP A 372 2.40 -22.66 -4.82
N ARG A 373 1.90 -22.67 -6.05
CA ARG A 373 2.69 -22.91 -7.27
C ARG A 373 3.13 -21.62 -7.94
N LEU A 374 2.58 -20.47 -7.55
CA LEU A 374 2.95 -19.16 -8.08
C LEU A 374 4.25 -18.62 -7.50
N VAL A 375 4.80 -19.23 -6.44
CA VAL A 375 6.12 -18.87 -5.87
C VAL A 375 7.24 -18.96 -6.91
N SER A 376 7.19 -19.95 -7.82
CA SER A 376 8.12 -20.07 -8.97
C SER A 376 7.44 -19.88 -10.33
N GLY A 377 6.13 -19.60 -10.31
CA GLY A 377 5.29 -19.46 -11.50
C GLY A 377 5.19 -18.01 -12.00
N ILE A 378 4.56 -17.85 -13.16
CA ILE A 378 4.16 -16.53 -13.67
C ILE A 378 2.64 -16.48 -13.69
N LEU A 379 2.06 -15.42 -13.14
CA LEU A 379 0.64 -15.14 -13.28
C LEU A 379 0.46 -14.05 -14.34
N VAL A 380 -0.39 -14.30 -15.33
CA VAL A 380 -0.82 -13.26 -16.28
C VAL A 380 -2.32 -13.08 -16.15
N VAL A 381 -2.73 -11.85 -15.88
CA VAL A 381 -4.13 -11.46 -15.90
C VAL A 381 -4.49 -11.05 -17.33
N GLU A 382 -5.29 -11.86 -17.99
CA GLU A 382 -5.79 -11.62 -19.35
C GLU A 382 -7.12 -10.85 -19.23
N GLY A 383 -7.21 -9.64 -19.79
CA GLY A 383 -8.45 -8.88 -19.85
C GLY A 383 -9.11 -8.99 -21.21
N TYR A 384 -10.44 -8.95 -21.25
CA TYR A 384 -11.23 -9.07 -22.48
C TYR A 384 -12.36 -8.04 -22.52
N ALA A 385 -12.70 -7.57 -23.72
CA ALA A 385 -13.81 -6.66 -23.96
C ALA A 385 -14.45 -6.96 -25.33
N GLN A 386 -15.77 -7.16 -25.36
CA GLN A 386 -16.48 -7.50 -26.59
C GLN A 386 -17.04 -6.26 -27.33
N GLN A 387 -17.40 -5.22 -26.58
CA GLN A 387 -18.06 -4.03 -27.12
C GLN A 387 -17.07 -2.91 -27.44
N GLY A 388 -17.44 -2.07 -28.41
CA GLY A 388 -16.64 -0.93 -28.87
C GLY A 388 -15.76 -1.24 -30.08
N THR A 389 -15.05 -0.22 -30.54
CA THR A 389 -14.01 -0.33 -31.57
C THR A 389 -12.83 -1.15 -31.07
N ARG A 390 -11.90 -1.53 -31.97
CA ARG A 390 -10.72 -2.32 -31.59
C ARG A 390 -9.87 -1.62 -30.52
N ASP A 391 -9.77 -0.30 -30.59
CA ASP A 391 -8.99 0.51 -29.66
C ASP A 391 -9.70 0.62 -28.30
N GLU A 392 -11.02 0.85 -28.30
CA GLU A 392 -11.85 0.82 -27.09
C GLU A 392 -11.81 -0.54 -26.40
N GLN A 393 -11.90 -1.63 -27.17
CA GLN A 393 -11.76 -2.99 -26.64
C GLN A 393 -10.40 -3.21 -26.00
N TYR A 394 -9.33 -2.72 -26.63
CA TYR A 394 -7.97 -2.82 -26.08
C TYR A 394 -7.84 -2.04 -24.76
N VAL A 395 -8.26 -0.77 -24.74
CA VAL A 395 -8.25 0.09 -23.53
C VAL A 395 -9.04 -0.56 -22.39
N LYS A 396 -10.28 -0.97 -22.67
CA LYS A 396 -11.15 -1.60 -21.66
C LYS A 396 -10.59 -2.93 -21.15
N SER A 397 -10.07 -3.77 -22.05
CA SER A 397 -9.44 -5.03 -21.68
C SER A 397 -8.19 -4.82 -20.81
N ARG A 398 -7.38 -3.80 -21.09
CA ARG A 398 -6.21 -3.42 -20.29
C ARG A 398 -6.61 -2.93 -18.90
N ALA A 399 -7.63 -2.06 -18.82
CA ALA A 399 -8.13 -1.53 -17.56
C ALA A 399 -8.63 -2.65 -16.62
N ARG A 400 -9.45 -3.57 -17.16
CA ARG A 400 -9.92 -4.77 -16.43
C ARG A 400 -8.79 -5.63 -15.90
N ALA A 401 -7.77 -5.89 -16.73
CA ALA A 401 -6.62 -6.68 -16.32
C ALA A 401 -5.79 -5.98 -15.22
N SER A 402 -5.60 -4.65 -15.31
CA SER A 402 -4.87 -3.87 -14.31
C SER A 402 -5.57 -3.91 -12.96
N MET A 403 -6.88 -3.66 -12.92
CA MET A 403 -7.66 -3.68 -11.67
C MET A 403 -7.55 -5.02 -10.95
N ILE A 404 -7.69 -6.12 -11.69
CA ILE A 404 -7.56 -7.47 -11.12
C ILE A 404 -6.14 -7.72 -10.63
N ARG A 405 -5.11 -7.36 -11.41
CA ARG A 405 -3.72 -7.52 -11.00
C ARG A 405 -3.41 -6.77 -9.71
N GLU A 406 -3.82 -5.52 -9.61
CA GLU A 406 -3.60 -4.68 -8.42
C GLU A 406 -4.28 -5.28 -7.19
N TYR A 407 -5.52 -5.76 -7.34
CA TYR A 407 -6.23 -6.47 -6.28
C TYR A 407 -5.49 -7.71 -5.80
N LEU A 408 -5.05 -8.57 -6.74
CA LEU A 408 -4.36 -9.83 -6.40
C LEU A 408 -2.99 -9.60 -5.77
N ILE A 409 -2.21 -8.64 -6.27
CA ILE A 409 -0.92 -8.24 -5.67
C ILE A 409 -1.15 -7.70 -4.25
N GLY A 410 -2.08 -6.76 -4.08
CA GLY A 410 -2.33 -6.16 -2.77
C GLY A 410 -2.82 -7.18 -1.73
N LYS A 411 -3.70 -8.10 -2.14
CA LYS A 411 -4.31 -9.07 -1.22
C LYS A 411 -3.41 -10.27 -0.90
N PHE A 412 -2.79 -10.86 -1.90
CA PHE A 412 -1.99 -12.09 -1.75
C PHE A 412 -0.49 -11.81 -1.69
N GLN A 413 -0.08 -10.55 -1.70
CA GLN A 413 1.33 -10.11 -1.71
C GLN A 413 2.12 -10.76 -2.85
N LEU A 414 1.49 -10.92 -4.01
CA LEU A 414 2.15 -11.50 -5.18
C LEU A 414 3.28 -10.58 -5.65
N ASP A 415 4.36 -11.18 -6.14
CA ASP A 415 5.47 -10.44 -6.72
C ASP A 415 4.99 -9.68 -7.99
N PRO A 416 5.08 -8.34 -8.03
CA PRO A 416 4.67 -7.54 -9.18
C PRO A 416 5.47 -7.83 -10.46
N THR A 417 6.67 -8.40 -10.34
CA THR A 417 7.56 -8.71 -11.46
C THR A 417 7.20 -10.02 -12.16
N THR A 418 6.59 -10.96 -11.45
CA THR A 418 6.10 -12.24 -11.98
C THR A 418 4.58 -12.27 -12.17
N THR A 419 3.90 -11.18 -11.80
CA THR A 419 2.47 -10.96 -12.06
C THR A 419 2.31 -9.91 -13.16
N GLY A 420 1.89 -10.31 -14.36
CA GLY A 420 1.71 -9.45 -15.52
C GLY A 420 0.25 -9.24 -15.92
N ILE A 421 0.01 -8.35 -16.87
CA ILE A 421 -1.28 -8.19 -17.55
C ILE A 421 -1.15 -8.42 -19.06
N MET A 422 -2.24 -8.81 -19.69
CA MET A 422 -2.36 -8.88 -21.15
C MET A 422 -3.74 -8.38 -21.58
N ALA A 423 -3.75 -7.37 -22.46
CA ALA A 423 -4.97 -6.81 -23.03
C ALA A 423 -5.34 -7.59 -24.30
N MET A 424 -6.35 -8.45 -24.21
CA MET A 424 -6.70 -9.40 -25.28
C MET A 424 -7.76 -8.87 -26.26
N GLY A 425 -8.38 -7.72 -25.96
CA GLY A 425 -9.52 -7.21 -26.72
C GLY A 425 -10.67 -8.21 -26.74
N SER A 426 -11.25 -8.45 -27.93
CA SER A 426 -12.33 -9.42 -28.12
C SER A 426 -11.86 -10.84 -28.46
N GLU A 427 -10.56 -11.03 -28.74
CA GLU A 427 -10.02 -12.32 -29.16
C GLU A 427 -9.83 -13.25 -27.96
N ALA A 428 -10.65 -14.30 -27.82
CA ALA A 428 -10.66 -15.19 -26.67
C ALA A 428 -10.52 -16.69 -27.02
N ALA A 429 -9.49 -17.05 -27.79
CA ALA A 429 -9.23 -18.46 -28.12
C ALA A 429 -9.04 -19.33 -26.86
N GLY A 430 -9.74 -20.47 -26.78
CA GLY A 430 -9.74 -21.35 -25.60
C GLY A 430 -10.65 -20.89 -24.45
N SER A 431 -11.52 -19.90 -24.72
CA SER A 431 -12.62 -19.54 -23.82
C SER A 431 -13.66 -20.65 -23.74
N PRO A 432 -14.55 -20.64 -22.73
CA PRO A 432 -15.72 -21.52 -22.74
C PRO A 432 -16.51 -21.35 -24.04
N GLU A 433 -16.73 -22.47 -24.74
CA GLU A 433 -17.39 -22.53 -26.06
C GLU A 433 -16.65 -21.86 -27.24
N ASP A 434 -15.37 -21.50 -27.06
CA ASP A 434 -14.53 -20.83 -28.07
C ASP A 434 -15.17 -19.54 -28.67
N ARG A 435 -15.94 -18.83 -27.84
CA ARG A 435 -16.61 -17.56 -28.22
C ARG A 435 -15.82 -16.34 -27.77
N PRO A 436 -16.06 -15.15 -28.37
CA PRO A 436 -15.59 -13.89 -27.82
C PRO A 436 -15.96 -13.78 -26.34
N TRP A 437 -15.03 -13.31 -25.51
CA TRP A 437 -15.20 -13.24 -24.07
C TRP A 437 -15.33 -11.79 -23.62
N ASP A 438 -16.13 -11.56 -22.58
CA ASP A 438 -16.22 -10.27 -21.90
C ASP A 438 -15.94 -10.49 -20.41
N GLY A 439 -14.86 -9.90 -19.90
CA GLY A 439 -14.39 -10.11 -18.53
C GLY A 439 -12.88 -10.29 -18.45
N ALA A 440 -12.43 -11.34 -17.76
CA ALA A 440 -11.02 -11.64 -17.57
C ALA A 440 -10.73 -13.15 -17.51
N ALA A 441 -9.47 -13.53 -17.64
CA ALA A 441 -8.97 -14.84 -17.30
C ALA A 441 -7.68 -14.74 -16.48
N LEU A 442 -7.53 -15.64 -15.51
CA LEU A 442 -6.29 -15.81 -14.76
C LEU A 442 -5.48 -16.92 -15.41
N ALA A 443 -4.37 -16.58 -16.07
CA ALA A 443 -3.47 -17.54 -16.72
C ALA A 443 -2.24 -17.78 -15.85
N ALA A 444 -2.22 -18.91 -15.14
CA ALA A 444 -1.11 -19.34 -14.32
C ALA A 444 -0.16 -20.24 -15.13
N PHE A 445 1.06 -19.76 -15.37
CA PHE A 445 2.14 -20.49 -16.02
C PHE A 445 3.01 -21.16 -14.95
N LEU A 446 2.83 -22.47 -14.82
CA LEU A 446 3.41 -23.25 -13.74
C LEU A 446 4.46 -24.19 -14.31
N ASP A 447 5.57 -24.39 -13.60
CA ASP A 447 6.57 -25.35 -14.02
C ASP A 447 5.99 -26.77 -14.05
N ARG A 448 6.38 -27.53 -15.07
CA ARG A 448 5.99 -28.93 -15.22
C ARG A 448 6.71 -29.73 -14.14
N GLN A 449 5.97 -30.35 -13.24
CA GLN A 449 6.55 -31.28 -12.28
C GLN A 449 7.18 -32.45 -13.05
N VAL A 450 8.50 -32.60 -12.96
CA VAL A 450 9.18 -33.83 -13.39
C VAL A 450 8.78 -34.90 -12.37
N PRO A 451 8.15 -36.02 -12.77
CA PRO A 451 7.84 -37.08 -11.83
C PRO A 451 9.16 -37.67 -11.33
N GLY A 452 9.52 -37.41 -10.07
CA GLY A 452 10.64 -38.06 -9.41
C GLY A 452 11.64 -37.11 -8.76
N LYS A 453 11.38 -36.77 -7.50
CA LYS A 453 12.32 -36.91 -6.38
C LYS A 453 11.51 -36.69 -5.10
N ARG A 454 11.08 -37.81 -4.52
CA ARG A 454 10.57 -37.87 -3.15
C ARG A 454 11.74 -37.70 -2.18
#